data_AF-A0A132P6V3-F1
#
_entry.id   AF-A0A132P6V3-F1
#
_cell.length_a   1.000
_cell.length_b   1.000
_cell.length_c   1.000
_cell.angle_alpha   90.00
_cell.angle_beta   90.00
_cell.angle_gamma   90.00
#
_symmetry.space_group_name_H-M   'P 1'
#
loop_
_entity.id
_entity.type
_entity.pdbx_description
1 polymer ?
#
loop_
_entity_poly.entity_id
_entity_poly.type
_entity_poly.pdbx_seq_one_letter_code
_entity_poly.pdbx_strand_id
1 'polypeptide(L)'
;MPNQKTWTGKVGDTKTFTISAVPLDASDAAAVVAATTATSSDGAIATVTKNENGGFDGTIAAEGSATFTFTSGEFTTSINVTGQPAS
;
A
#
# COMPACT_ATOMS: atom_id res chain seq x y z
N MET A 1 -10.08 -11.39 7.69
CA MET A 1 -9.75 -11.10 6.28
C MET A 1 -8.30 -11.53 6.02
N PRO A 2 -7.96 -12.09 4.85
CA PRO A 2 -6.55 -12.29 4.49
C PRO A 2 -5.86 -10.92 4.40
N ASN A 3 -4.85 -10.69 5.22
CA ASN A 3 -4.01 -9.50 5.11
C ASN A 3 -2.87 -9.80 4.13
N GLN A 4 -2.72 -8.95 3.10
CA GLN A 4 -1.53 -8.98 2.26
C GLN A 4 -0.34 -8.55 3.14
N LYS A 5 0.46 -9.50 3.63
CA LYS A 5 1.60 -9.19 4.50
C LYS A 5 2.87 -8.84 3.70
N THR A 6 2.96 -9.30 2.45
CA THR A 6 4.15 -9.15 1.60
C THR A 6 3.81 -8.87 0.14
N TRP A 7 4.70 -8.16 -0.54
CA TRP A 7 4.76 -8.00 -2.00
C TRP A 7 6.22 -8.17 -2.47
N THR A 8 6.45 -9.12 -3.37
CA THR A 8 7.74 -9.27 -4.06
C THR A 8 7.52 -9.01 -5.55
N GLY A 9 8.38 -8.20 -6.16
CA GLY A 9 8.33 -7.90 -7.59
C GLY A 9 9.67 -7.40 -8.10
N LYS A 10 9.79 -7.23 -9.41
CA LYS A 10 10.98 -6.75 -10.10
C LYS A 10 10.97 -5.22 -10.18
N VAL A 11 12.14 -4.61 -10.38
CA VAL A 11 12.24 -3.18 -10.70
C VAL A 11 11.36 -2.86 -11.91
N GLY A 12 10.49 -1.87 -11.76
CA GLY A 12 9.48 -1.47 -12.74
C GLY A 12 8.09 -2.07 -12.50
N ASP A 13 7.95 -3.08 -11.64
CA ASP A 13 6.64 -3.66 -11.33
C ASP A 13 5.75 -2.65 -10.58
N THR A 14 4.49 -2.57 -11.02
CA THR A 14 3.46 -1.78 -10.37
C THR A 14 2.37 -2.69 -9.80
N LYS A 15 1.79 -2.31 -8.65
CA LYS A 15 0.67 -3.03 -8.06
C LYS A 15 -0.29 -2.09 -7.35
N THR A 16 -1.59 -2.27 -7.56
CA THR A 16 -2.62 -1.55 -6.82
C THR A 16 -3.01 -2.29 -5.54
N PHE A 17 -3.09 -1.54 -4.44
CA PHE A 17 -3.55 -1.97 -3.13
C PHE A 17 -4.87 -1.28 -2.80
N THR A 18 -5.81 -2.03 -2.23
CA THR A 18 -7.13 -1.53 -1.84
C THR A 18 -7.31 -1.63 -0.34
N ILE A 19 -7.92 -0.61 0.26
CA ILE A 19 -8.34 -0.60 1.66
C ILE A 19 -9.86 -0.62 1.70
N SER A 20 -10.42 -1.41 2.62
CA SER A 20 -11.87 -1.52 2.83
C SER A 20 -12.19 -1.46 4.32
N ALA A 21 -13.23 -0.71 4.68
CA ALA A 21 -13.78 -0.73 6.04
C ALA A 21 -14.72 -1.92 6.23
N VAL A 22 -14.81 -2.42 7.47
CA VAL A 22 -15.76 -3.47 7.87
C VAL A 22 -16.40 -3.06 9.18
N PRO A 23 -17.74 -2.96 9.27
CA PRO A 23 -18.71 -3.29 8.21
C PRO A 23 -18.71 -2.24 7.08
N LEU A 24 -18.98 -2.69 5.85
CA LEU A 24 -18.88 -1.85 4.64
C LEU A 24 -20.00 -0.81 4.56
N ASP A 25 -21.15 -1.09 5.18
CA ASP A 25 -22.35 -0.25 5.21
C ASP A 25 -22.38 0.72 6.40
N ALA A 26 -21.29 0.82 7.18
CA ALA A 26 -21.15 1.88 8.17
C ALA A 26 -21.21 3.25 7.48
N SER A 27 -21.91 4.21 8.10
CA SER A 27 -22.12 5.55 7.52
C SER A 27 -20.82 6.32 7.30
N ASP A 28 -19.76 5.97 8.01
CA ASP A 28 -18.42 6.55 7.96
C ASP A 28 -17.40 5.68 7.20
N ALA A 29 -17.79 4.51 6.68
CA ALA A 29 -16.89 3.59 5.98
C ALA A 29 -16.10 4.26 4.84
N ALA A 30 -16.78 5.04 4.01
CA ALA A 30 -16.14 5.77 2.91
C ALA A 30 -15.18 6.86 3.41
N ALA A 31 -15.52 7.54 4.51
CA ALA A 31 -14.68 8.58 5.09
C ALA A 31 -13.40 7.98 5.69
N VAL A 32 -13.48 6.83 6.35
CA VAL A 32 -12.32 6.11 6.92
C VAL A 32 -11.37 5.64 5.81
N VAL A 33 -11.91 5.00 4.76
CA VAL A 33 -11.08 4.59 3.61
C VAL A 33 -10.46 5.80 2.92
N ALA A 34 -11.23 6.89 2.73
CA ALA A 34 -10.74 8.12 2.13
C ALA A 34 -9.72 8.87 3.02
N ALA A 35 -9.77 8.74 4.34
CA ALA A 35 -8.79 9.33 5.25
C ALA A 35 -7.48 8.54 5.29
N THR A 36 -7.45 7.32 4.71
CA THR A 36 -6.25 6.49 4.73
C THR A 36 -5.11 7.15 3.96
N THR A 37 -3.94 7.21 4.59
CA THR A 37 -2.68 7.62 3.97
C THR A 37 -1.73 6.43 3.85
N ALA A 38 -0.77 6.51 2.94
CA ALA A 38 0.27 5.50 2.76
C ALA A 38 1.64 6.15 2.72
N THR A 39 2.62 5.54 3.37
CA THR A 39 4.02 5.95 3.33
C THR A 39 4.91 4.76 3.02
N SER A 40 6.02 5.01 2.33
CA SER A 40 7.10 4.02 2.17
C SER A 40 8.22 4.33 3.14
N SER A 41 8.81 3.29 3.75
CA SER A 41 10.02 3.44 4.54
C SER A 41 11.24 3.83 3.71
N ASP A 42 11.24 3.49 2.42
CA ASP A 42 12.31 3.83 1.48
C ASP A 42 11.74 4.04 0.07
N GLY A 43 11.56 5.31 -0.30
CA GLY A 43 11.06 5.72 -1.61
C GLY A 43 12.01 5.46 -2.78
N ALA A 44 13.30 5.19 -2.52
CA ALA A 44 14.25 4.82 -3.57
C ALA A 44 14.09 3.35 -3.98
N ILE A 45 13.61 2.49 -3.07
CA ILE A 45 13.34 1.07 -3.34
C ILE A 45 11.92 0.87 -3.83
N ALA A 46 10.94 1.46 -3.14
CA ALA A 46 9.54 1.34 -3.53
C ALA A 46 8.74 2.59 -3.16
N THR A 47 7.89 3.05 -4.08
CA THR A 47 6.98 4.18 -3.86
C THR A 47 5.56 3.68 -3.70
N VAL A 48 4.76 4.38 -2.90
CA VAL A 48 3.32 4.14 -2.79
C VAL A 48 2.59 5.48 -2.83
N THR A 49 1.59 5.59 -3.70
CA THR A 49 0.82 6.82 -3.91
C THR A 49 -0.66 6.50 -3.97
N LYS A 50 -1.48 7.33 -3.33
CA LYS A 50 -2.93 7.20 -3.42
C LYS A 50 -3.40 7.57 -4.83
N ASN A 51 -4.28 6.76 -5.41
CA ASN A 51 -4.86 6.99 -6.72
C ASN A 51 -6.26 7.62 -6.64
N GLU A 52 -6.75 8.13 -7.77
CA GLU A 52 -8.03 8.83 -7.86
C GLU A 52 -9.23 7.93 -7.51
N ASN A 53 -9.07 6.62 -7.63
CA ASN A 53 -10.10 5.62 -7.35
C ASN A 53 -10.17 5.24 -5.86
N GLY A 54 -9.38 5.89 -4.99
CA GLY A 54 -9.32 5.62 -3.56
C GLY A 54 -8.46 4.42 -3.16
N GLY A 55 -7.77 3.80 -4.12
CA GLY A 55 -6.73 2.80 -3.89
C GLY A 55 -5.34 3.42 -3.76
N PHE A 56 -4.33 2.57 -3.71
CA PHE A 56 -2.93 2.97 -3.62
C PHE A 56 -2.11 2.21 -4.65
N ASP A 57 -1.42 2.93 -5.52
CA ASP A 57 -0.51 2.35 -6.49
C ASP A 57 0.90 2.32 -5.92
N GLY A 58 1.45 1.11 -5.83
CA GLY A 58 2.83 0.85 -5.47
C GLY A 58 3.69 0.65 -6.71
N THR A 59 4.95 1.06 -6.66
CA THR A 59 5.95 0.81 -7.71
C THR A 59 7.26 0.39 -7.07
N ILE A 60 7.93 -0.62 -7.63
CA ILE A 60 9.28 -1.01 -7.23
C ILE A 60 10.26 -0.25 -8.12
N ALA A 61 11.05 0.63 -7.51
CA ALA A 61 12.01 1.50 -8.20
C ALA A 61 13.43 0.93 -8.19
N ALA A 62 13.81 0.14 -7.19
CA ALA A 62 15.12 -0.48 -7.09
C ALA A 62 15.07 -1.83 -6.36
N GLU A 63 16.17 -2.57 -6.44
CA GLU A 63 16.39 -3.77 -5.64
C GLU A 63 16.51 -3.44 -4.16
N GLY A 64 16.02 -4.33 -3.30
CA GLY A 64 16.11 -4.18 -1.84
C GLY A 64 14.80 -4.43 -1.14
N SER A 65 14.65 -3.92 0.07
CA SER A 65 13.43 -4.03 0.87
C SER A 65 12.92 -2.68 1.34
N ALA A 66 11.60 -2.52 1.24
CA ALA A 66 10.87 -1.38 1.78
C ALA A 66 9.66 -1.89 2.56
N THR A 67 9.01 -1.00 3.31
CA THR A 67 7.74 -1.28 3.98
C THR A 67 6.76 -0.18 3.63
N PHE A 68 5.58 -0.57 3.13
CA PHE A 68 4.46 0.34 3.01
C PHE A 68 3.64 0.31 4.29
N THR A 69 3.44 1.48 4.89
CA THR A 69 2.57 1.66 6.06
C THR A 69 1.33 2.42 5.64
N PHE A 70 0.16 1.86 5.94
CA PHE A 70 -1.14 2.48 5.71
C PHE A 70 -1.74 2.87 7.05
N THR A 71 -2.18 4.12 7.17
CA THR A 71 -2.71 4.68 8.42
C THR A 71 -4.06 5.33 8.17
N SER A 72 -5.05 4.96 8.97
CA SER A 72 -6.40 5.54 8.99
C SER A 72 -6.83 5.80 10.43
N GLY A 73 -6.59 7.02 10.92
CA GLY A 73 -6.75 7.32 12.34
C GLY A 73 -5.81 6.45 13.19
N GLU A 74 -6.37 5.68 14.13
CA GLU A 74 -5.62 4.75 14.98
C GLU A 74 -5.30 3.42 14.29
N PHE A 75 -5.97 3.11 13.16
CA PHE A 75 -5.73 1.86 12.45
C PHE A 75 -4.48 1.95 11.59
N THR A 76 -3.50 1.10 11.88
CA THR A 76 -2.28 0.97 11.10
C THR A 76 -2.11 -0.46 10.59
N THR A 77 -1.74 -0.60 9.33
CA THR A 77 -1.31 -1.88 8.76
C THR A 77 -0.11 -1.68 7.86
N SER A 78 0.68 -2.72 7.64
CA SER A 78 1.89 -2.64 6.84
C SER A 78 2.06 -3.82 5.89
N ILE A 79 2.74 -3.55 4.79
CA ILE A 79 3.12 -4.53 3.77
C ILE A 79 4.62 -4.46 3.58
N ASN A 80 5.30 -5.60 3.74
CA ASN A 80 6.72 -5.71 3.42
C ASN A 80 6.90 -5.85 1.90
N VAL A 81 7.70 -4.99 1.30
CA VAL A 81 7.97 -4.95 -0.14
C VAL A 81 9.41 -5.39 -0.40
N THR A 82 9.60 -6.31 -1.34
CA THR A 82 10.93 -6.76 -1.78
C THR A 82 11.07 -6.52 -3.27
N GLY A 83 12.00 -5.63 -3.64
CA GLY A 83 12.41 -5.38 -5.01
C GLY A 83 13.50 -6.34 -5.46
N GLN A 84 13.30 -6.94 -6.63
CA GLN A 84 14.21 -7.85 -7.31
C GLN A 84 14.78 -7.19 -8.59
N PRO A 85 15.91 -7.68 -9.12
CA PRO A 85 16.49 -7.15 -10.35
C PRO A 85 15.49 -7.06 -11.50
N ALA A 86 15.64 -6.05 -12.35
CA ALA A 86 15.00 -6.04 -13.65
C ALA A 86 15.47 -7.29 -14.43
N SER A 87 14.53 -7.96 -15.13
CA SER A 87 14.86 -9.11 -15.98
C SER A 87 15.26 -8.73 -17.39
#